data_AF-A0A359MXB3-F1
#
_entry.id   AF-A0A359MXB3-F1
#
_cell.length_a   1.000
_cell.length_b   1.000
_cell.length_c   1.000
_cell.angle_alpha   90.00
_cell.angle_beta   90.00
_cell.angle_gamma   90.00
#
_symmetry.space_group_name_H-M   'P 1'
#
loop_
_entity.id
_entity.type
_entity.pdbx_description
1 polymer ?
#
loop_
_entity_poly.entity_id
_entity_poly.type
_entity_poly.pdbx_seq_one_letter_code
_entity_poly.pdbx_strand_id
1 'polypeptide(L)'
;WEVMNEPDLPGSETLDFYKEGSDEYYALLRRTAKAIRQADDDANIVIAGAAGAELNQEGEFMDFYYNLFTDHPQAKKYFTIGNIHHVSMANETDFNVAVYQTMLDTFNINKPIWVTEAGAEGSPADEQKQYVRSATQEAVEAGAKRIFYISYAFGDDYGSASQKRAKKVYRKLIDRWNED
;
A
#
# COMPACT_ATOMS: atom_id res chain seq x y z
N TRP A 1 -9.59 4.93 8.15
CA TRP A 1 -10.51 5.02 7.00
C TRP A 1 -9.67 5.11 5.75
N GLU A 2 -9.71 4.08 4.92
CA GLU A 2 -9.07 4.12 3.61
C GLU A 2 -10.06 4.65 2.58
N VAL A 3 -9.61 5.58 1.74
CA VAL A 3 -10.47 6.31 0.82
C VAL A 3 -10.20 5.82 -0.59
N MET A 4 -10.87 4.73 -0.97
CA MET A 4 -10.71 3.96 -2.24
C MET A 4 -9.56 2.95 -2.21
N ASN A 5 -9.62 1.90 -3.04
CA ASN A 5 -8.58 0.87 -3.17
C ASN A 5 -7.47 1.34 -4.12
N GLU A 6 -7.69 1.21 -5.43
CA GLU A 6 -6.68 1.44 -6.49
C GLU A 6 -7.33 2.26 -7.61
N PRO A 7 -7.33 3.60 -7.53
CA PRO A 7 -7.92 4.46 -8.54
C PRO A 7 -7.05 4.62 -9.79
N ASP A 8 -5.83 4.10 -9.74
CA ASP A 8 -4.81 4.10 -10.78
C ASP A 8 -4.82 2.83 -11.65
N LEU A 9 -5.71 1.86 -11.37
CA LEU A 9 -5.92 0.70 -12.23
C LEU A 9 -7.05 0.94 -13.25
N PRO A 10 -6.82 0.63 -14.53
CA PRO A 10 -7.93 0.47 -15.45
C PRO A 10 -8.76 -0.76 -15.03
N GLY A 11 -10.07 -0.57 -14.84
CA GLY A 11 -11.02 -1.67 -14.66
C GLY A 11 -10.86 -2.76 -15.75
N SER A 12 -11.27 -3.99 -15.45
CA SER A 12 -11.32 -5.09 -16.43
C SER A 12 -12.71 -5.69 -16.52
N GLU A 13 -12.92 -6.67 -17.41
CA GLU A 13 -14.19 -7.44 -17.46
C GLU A 13 -14.50 -8.20 -16.16
N THR A 14 -13.48 -8.41 -15.31
CA THR A 14 -13.59 -9.21 -14.08
C THR A 14 -13.29 -8.42 -12.80
N LEU A 15 -12.76 -7.21 -12.92
CA LEU A 15 -12.39 -6.35 -11.81
C LEU A 15 -12.96 -4.94 -12.02
N ASP A 16 -13.87 -4.54 -11.13
CA ASP A 16 -14.44 -3.21 -11.13
C ASP A 16 -13.60 -2.26 -10.28
N PHE A 17 -12.81 -1.41 -10.95
CA PHE A 17 -12.07 -0.32 -10.32
C PHE A 17 -12.75 1.02 -10.53
N TYR A 18 -12.29 2.02 -9.77
CA TYR A 18 -12.64 3.41 -9.97
C TYR A 18 -12.21 3.85 -11.39
N LYS A 19 -13.08 4.57 -12.10
CA LYS A 19 -12.90 4.85 -13.54
C LYS A 19 -12.64 6.31 -13.88
N GLU A 20 -12.60 7.17 -12.87
CA GLU A 20 -12.39 8.62 -13.05
C GLU A 20 -10.94 9.01 -12.74
N GLY A 21 -10.56 10.24 -13.05
CA GLY A 21 -9.19 10.73 -12.90
C GLY A 21 -8.83 11.25 -11.51
N SER A 22 -7.62 11.79 -11.41
CA SER A 22 -7.07 12.41 -10.19
C SER A 22 -7.89 13.60 -9.71
N ASP A 23 -8.54 14.34 -10.62
CA ASP A 23 -9.42 15.48 -10.31
C ASP A 23 -10.67 15.04 -9.54
N GLU A 24 -11.36 14.03 -10.05
CA GLU A 24 -12.54 13.47 -9.40
C GLU A 24 -12.16 12.81 -8.07
N TYR A 25 -11.02 12.11 -8.05
CA TYR A 25 -10.52 11.50 -6.82
C TYR A 25 -10.15 12.54 -5.77
N TYR A 26 -9.55 13.68 -6.13
CA TYR A 26 -9.34 14.78 -5.20
C TYR A 26 -10.64 15.26 -4.57
N ALA A 27 -11.70 15.41 -5.37
CA ALA A 27 -13.01 15.80 -4.88
C ALA A 27 -13.59 14.76 -3.91
N LEU A 28 -13.44 13.48 -4.21
CA LEU A 28 -13.82 12.36 -3.35
C LEU A 28 -13.03 12.39 -2.03
N LEU A 29 -11.69 12.38 -2.09
CA LEU A 29 -10.80 12.41 -0.93
C LEU A 29 -11.14 13.57 0.01
N ARG A 30 -11.29 14.78 -0.53
CA ARG A 30 -11.65 15.96 0.26
C ARG A 30 -13.01 15.83 0.93
N ARG A 31 -14.04 15.36 0.21
CA ARG A 31 -15.40 15.22 0.76
C ARG A 31 -15.45 14.16 1.84
N THR A 32 -14.83 13.00 1.58
CA THR A 32 -14.74 11.89 2.52
C THR A 32 -13.96 12.29 3.78
N ALA A 33 -12.80 12.93 3.62
CA ALA A 33 -12.01 13.41 4.76
C ALA A 33 -12.78 14.40 5.64
N LYS A 34 -13.55 15.32 5.05
CA LYS A 34 -14.40 16.25 5.80
C LYS A 34 -15.50 15.52 6.56
N ALA A 35 -16.17 14.57 5.94
CA ALA A 35 -17.23 13.78 6.59
C ALA A 35 -16.66 12.95 7.75
N ILE A 36 -15.50 12.31 7.56
CA ILE A 36 -14.81 11.57 8.61
C ILE A 36 -14.46 12.49 9.77
N ARG A 37 -13.81 13.64 9.52
CA ARG A 37 -13.41 14.59 10.58
C ARG A 37 -14.60 15.20 11.32
N GLN A 38 -15.74 15.37 10.65
CA GLN A 38 -16.98 15.80 11.31
C GLN A 38 -17.52 14.76 12.31
N ALA A 39 -17.30 13.47 12.05
CA ALA A 39 -17.72 12.39 12.93
C ALA A 39 -16.66 12.05 13.99
N ASP A 40 -15.38 12.13 13.62
CA ASP A 40 -14.22 11.79 14.44
C ASP A 40 -13.01 12.62 13.97
N ASP A 41 -12.69 13.67 14.71
CA ASP A 41 -11.60 14.60 14.40
C ASP A 41 -10.21 13.99 14.64
N ASP A 42 -10.12 12.84 15.31
CA ASP A 42 -8.86 12.11 15.58
C ASP A 42 -8.63 10.95 14.60
N ALA A 43 -9.58 10.68 13.71
CA ALA A 43 -9.53 9.56 12.77
C ALA A 43 -8.27 9.56 11.90
N ASN A 44 -7.68 8.38 11.71
CA ASN A 44 -6.66 8.19 10.69
C ASN A 44 -7.31 8.00 9.31
N ILE A 45 -6.84 8.78 8.33
CA ILE A 45 -7.32 8.72 6.95
C ILE A 45 -6.16 8.24 6.08
N VAL A 46 -6.35 7.08 5.47
CA VAL A 46 -5.42 6.45 4.55
C VAL A 46 -5.86 6.87 3.15
N ILE A 47 -4.96 7.47 2.38
CA ILE A 47 -5.21 7.74 0.95
C ILE A 47 -5.38 6.39 0.22
N ALA A 48 -6.08 6.38 -0.91
CA ALA A 48 -6.12 5.20 -1.77
C ALA A 48 -4.74 4.59 -1.99
N GLY A 49 -4.71 3.26 -2.07
CA GLY A 49 -3.53 2.51 -2.43
C GLY A 49 -3.11 2.79 -3.84
N ALA A 50 -1.85 3.13 -4.02
CA ALA A 50 -1.23 3.02 -5.32
C ALA A 50 -1.08 1.54 -5.69
N ALA A 51 -1.54 1.12 -6.86
CA ALA A 51 -1.56 -0.29 -7.25
C ALA A 51 -0.16 -0.90 -7.44
N GLY A 52 0.83 -0.04 -7.71
CA GLY A 52 2.23 -0.44 -7.82
C GLY A 52 3.16 0.73 -8.13
N ALA A 53 4.46 0.45 -8.19
CA ALA A 53 5.50 1.43 -8.55
C ALA A 53 6.02 1.28 -9.99
N GLU A 54 5.62 0.25 -10.72
CA GLU A 54 6.13 -0.05 -12.05
C GLU A 54 5.40 0.70 -13.18
N LEU A 55 6.06 0.74 -14.34
CA LEU A 55 5.48 1.10 -15.63
C LEU A 55 4.60 -0.06 -16.11
N ASN A 56 3.36 0.21 -16.48
CA ASN A 56 2.61 -0.73 -17.32
C ASN A 56 2.78 -0.35 -18.80
N GLN A 57 2.25 -1.16 -19.72
CA GLN A 57 2.35 -0.94 -21.18
C GLN A 57 1.60 0.32 -21.67
N GLU A 58 0.92 1.05 -20.78
CA GLU A 58 -0.03 2.13 -21.06
C GLU A 58 0.21 3.43 -20.23
N GLY A 59 1.11 3.43 -19.24
CA GLY A 59 1.44 4.59 -18.37
C GLY A 59 2.06 4.21 -17.02
N GLU A 60 2.56 5.18 -16.25
CA GLU A 60 3.16 4.94 -14.93
C GLU A 60 2.03 4.83 -13.87
N PHE A 61 1.94 3.76 -13.06
CA PHE A 61 0.93 3.71 -11.96
C PHE A 61 1.04 4.93 -11.03
N MET A 62 2.25 5.48 -10.91
CA MET A 62 2.50 6.70 -10.14
C MET A 62 2.00 7.99 -10.80
N ASP A 63 1.72 8.02 -12.12
CA ASP A 63 1.24 9.22 -12.83
C ASP A 63 -0.02 9.78 -12.18
N PHE A 64 -0.94 8.91 -11.77
CA PHE A 64 -2.16 9.31 -11.07
C PHE A 64 -1.86 10.16 -9.83
N TYR A 65 -0.88 9.74 -9.02
CA TYR A 65 -0.49 10.42 -7.79
C TYR A 65 0.37 11.66 -8.05
N TYR A 66 1.26 11.62 -9.05
CA TYR A 66 1.97 12.81 -9.52
C TYR A 66 1.01 13.89 -9.99
N ASN A 67 0.01 13.53 -10.82
CA ASN A 67 -1.03 14.44 -11.29
C ASN A 67 -1.87 14.97 -10.12
N LEU A 68 -2.31 14.09 -9.21
CA LEU A 68 -3.07 14.49 -8.02
C LEU A 68 -2.35 15.56 -7.20
N PHE A 69 -1.06 15.38 -6.91
CA PHE A 69 -0.33 16.32 -6.06
C PHE A 69 0.21 17.54 -6.81
N THR A 70 0.41 17.44 -8.12
CA THR A 70 0.75 18.57 -9.00
C THR A 70 -0.45 19.51 -9.17
N ASP A 71 -1.59 18.95 -9.58
CA ASP A 71 -2.80 19.74 -9.90
C ASP A 71 -3.57 20.15 -8.65
N HIS A 72 -3.53 19.31 -7.61
CA HIS A 72 -4.17 19.57 -6.32
C HIS A 72 -3.19 19.48 -5.13
N PRO A 73 -2.28 20.46 -4.94
CA PRO A 73 -1.33 20.45 -3.82
C PRO A 73 -1.99 20.42 -2.43
N GLN A 74 -3.29 20.75 -2.34
CA GLN A 74 -4.07 20.67 -1.12
C GLN A 74 -4.52 19.24 -0.76
N ALA A 75 -4.42 18.28 -1.68
CA ALA A 75 -4.72 16.86 -1.45
C ALA A 75 -3.97 16.32 -0.23
N LYS A 76 -2.73 16.77 -0.01
CA LYS A 76 -1.92 16.42 1.16
C LYS A 76 -2.48 16.86 2.51
N LYS A 77 -3.57 17.63 2.58
CA LYS A 77 -4.25 17.97 3.84
C LYS A 77 -5.38 17.00 4.21
N TYR A 78 -5.81 16.15 3.27
CA TYR A 78 -7.01 15.33 3.41
C TYR A 78 -6.74 13.86 3.77
N PHE A 79 -5.48 13.49 3.97
CA PHE A 79 -5.10 12.18 4.49
C PHE A 79 -4.03 12.33 5.58
N THR A 80 -3.85 11.31 6.42
CA THR A 80 -2.77 11.27 7.43
C THR A 80 -1.72 10.20 7.12
N ILE A 81 -2.07 9.21 6.30
CA ILE A 81 -1.25 8.03 6.02
C ILE A 81 -1.20 7.79 4.51
N GLY A 82 0.01 7.67 3.96
CA GLY A 82 0.23 7.25 2.57
C GLY A 82 -0.02 5.75 2.39
N ASN A 83 -0.39 5.32 1.19
CA ASN A 83 -0.76 3.92 0.93
C ASN A 83 -0.23 3.44 -0.41
N ILE A 84 0.38 2.26 -0.40
CA ILE A 84 0.98 1.60 -1.56
C ILE A 84 0.68 0.12 -1.49
N HIS A 85 0.41 -0.49 -2.64
CA HIS A 85 0.18 -1.92 -2.80
C HIS A 85 1.35 -2.56 -3.54
N HIS A 86 1.48 -3.87 -3.34
CA HIS A 86 2.41 -4.74 -4.04
C HIS A 86 1.73 -6.11 -4.17
N VAL A 87 0.98 -6.36 -5.25
CA VAL A 87 0.15 -7.57 -5.38
C VAL A 87 0.74 -8.62 -6.35
N SER A 88 1.44 -8.20 -7.40
CA SER A 88 2.08 -9.10 -8.37
C SER A 88 3.51 -8.69 -8.66
N MET A 89 4.41 -9.67 -8.75
CA MET A 89 5.87 -9.59 -8.95
C MET A 89 6.35 -8.39 -9.76
N ALA A 90 6.42 -7.25 -9.09
CA ALA A 90 7.22 -6.11 -9.47
C ALA A 90 8.56 -6.27 -8.74
N ASN A 91 9.62 -5.83 -9.38
CA ASN A 91 11.01 -6.17 -9.08
C ASN A 91 11.56 -5.48 -7.81
N GLU A 92 10.72 -5.23 -6.82
CA GLU A 92 11.04 -4.39 -5.68
C GLU A 92 11.20 -5.23 -4.41
N THR A 93 12.36 -5.04 -3.79
CA THR A 93 12.75 -5.75 -2.58
C THR A 93 12.09 -5.19 -1.34
N ASP A 94 11.21 -4.18 -1.44
CA ASP A 94 10.68 -3.43 -0.30
C ASP A 94 9.15 -3.16 -0.38
N PHE A 95 8.43 -3.94 -1.18
CA PHE A 95 6.98 -3.76 -1.41
C PHE A 95 6.62 -2.36 -1.94
N ASN A 96 7.43 -1.80 -2.85
CA ASN A 96 7.23 -0.50 -3.51
C ASN A 96 7.40 0.73 -2.61
N VAL A 97 7.92 0.57 -1.38
CA VAL A 97 7.90 1.64 -0.38
C VAL A 97 8.89 2.76 -0.70
N ALA A 98 10.12 2.46 -1.12
CA ALA A 98 11.13 3.47 -1.39
C ALA A 98 10.76 4.34 -2.60
N VAL A 99 10.19 3.74 -3.65
CA VAL A 99 9.71 4.48 -4.82
C VAL A 99 8.55 5.38 -4.41
N TYR A 100 7.58 4.86 -3.65
CA TYR A 100 6.47 5.66 -3.15
C TYR A 100 6.93 6.80 -2.22
N GLN A 101 7.90 6.53 -1.33
CA GLN A 101 8.51 7.55 -0.47
C GLN A 101 9.17 8.65 -1.30
N THR A 102 9.87 8.31 -2.39
CA THR A 102 10.49 9.29 -3.30
C THR A 102 9.44 10.18 -3.98
N MET A 103 8.30 9.61 -4.38
CA MET A 103 7.17 10.39 -4.91
C MET A 103 6.62 11.35 -3.84
N LEU A 104 6.39 10.88 -2.61
CA LEU A 104 5.94 11.74 -1.52
C LEU A 104 6.92 12.89 -1.22
N ASP A 105 8.23 12.61 -1.23
CA ASP A 105 9.28 13.58 -0.97
C ASP A 105 9.30 14.69 -2.04
N THR A 106 9.04 14.34 -3.30
CA THR A 106 8.92 15.31 -4.42
C THR A 106 7.87 16.38 -4.13
N PHE A 107 6.79 16.03 -3.41
CA PHE A 107 5.70 16.94 -3.03
C PHE A 107 5.79 17.47 -1.60
N ASN A 108 6.92 17.23 -0.93
CA ASN A 108 7.16 17.58 0.48
C ASN A 108 6.07 17.01 1.39
N ILE A 109 5.73 15.73 1.21
CA ILE A 109 4.75 15.00 2.01
C ILE A 109 5.50 14.09 2.99
N ASN A 110 5.64 14.54 4.22
CA ASN A 110 6.23 13.74 5.30
C ASN A 110 5.11 13.09 6.13
N LYS A 111 4.71 11.87 5.75
CA LYS A 111 3.65 11.10 6.41
C LYS A 111 4.02 9.62 6.49
N PRO A 112 3.53 8.89 7.50
CA PRO A 112 3.75 7.45 7.57
C PRO A 112 3.14 6.74 6.36
N ILE A 113 3.83 5.72 5.86
CA ILE A 113 3.37 4.86 4.76
C ILE A 113 2.84 3.56 5.35
N TRP A 114 1.67 3.12 4.87
CA TRP A 114 1.18 1.76 5.07
C TRP A 114 1.22 1.01 3.74
N VAL A 115 1.61 -0.26 3.80
CA VAL A 115 1.44 -1.21 2.69
C VAL A 115 0.19 -2.01 3.00
N THR A 116 -0.97 -1.61 2.50
CA THR A 116 -2.26 -2.25 2.85
C THR A 116 -2.53 -3.53 2.08
N GLU A 117 -1.83 -3.74 0.96
CA GLU A 117 -1.82 -5.00 0.22
C GLU A 117 -0.39 -5.41 -0.13
N ALA A 118 0.18 -6.32 0.66
CA ALA A 118 1.46 -6.98 0.37
C ALA A 118 1.21 -8.45 -0.03
N GLY A 119 1.24 -8.69 -1.33
CA GLY A 119 1.33 -10.00 -1.95
C GLY A 119 2.78 -10.45 -1.99
N ALA A 120 3.01 -11.67 -1.52
CA ALA A 120 4.31 -12.30 -1.52
C ALA A 120 4.14 -13.78 -1.88
N GLU A 121 3.57 -14.06 -3.06
CA GLU A 121 3.42 -15.41 -3.60
C GLU A 121 4.67 -15.83 -4.36
N GLY A 122 5.15 -17.06 -4.10
CA GLY A 122 6.34 -17.61 -4.75
C GLY A 122 6.58 -19.06 -4.36
N SER A 123 7.31 -19.78 -5.20
CA SER A 123 7.78 -21.14 -4.94
C SER A 123 9.27 -21.19 -5.30
N PRO A 124 10.13 -21.82 -4.47
CA PRO A 124 9.83 -22.64 -3.28
C PRO A 124 9.52 -21.84 -2.00
N ALA A 125 8.84 -22.47 -1.03
CA ALA A 125 8.38 -21.81 0.20
C ALA A 125 9.50 -21.23 1.09
N ASP A 126 10.69 -21.80 1.08
CA ASP A 126 11.83 -21.27 1.84
C ASP A 126 12.38 -19.97 1.24
N GLU A 127 12.42 -19.87 -0.09
CA GLU A 127 12.80 -18.64 -0.80
C GLU A 127 11.77 -17.54 -0.54
N GLN A 128 10.49 -17.87 -0.60
CA GLN A 128 9.40 -16.95 -0.28
C GLN A 128 9.48 -16.44 1.17
N LYS A 129 9.80 -17.31 2.13
CA LYS A 129 10.00 -16.92 3.52
C LYS A 129 11.19 -15.98 3.70
N GLN A 130 12.27 -16.22 2.96
CA GLN A 130 13.42 -15.32 2.95
C GLN A 130 13.05 -13.98 2.32
N TYR A 131 12.40 -13.99 1.17
CA TYR A 131 11.90 -12.79 0.49
C TYR A 131 11.00 -11.96 1.39
N VAL A 132 9.94 -12.53 1.98
CA VAL A 132 9.03 -11.80 2.88
C VAL A 132 9.80 -11.16 4.03
N ARG A 133 10.79 -11.85 4.59
CA ARG A 133 11.60 -11.30 5.69
C ARG A 133 12.45 -10.12 5.23
N SER A 134 13.22 -10.30 4.15
CA SER A 134 14.05 -9.23 3.59
C SER A 134 13.17 -8.04 3.20
N ALA A 135 12.07 -8.29 2.50
CA ALA A 135 11.18 -7.23 2.04
C ALA A 135 10.42 -6.51 3.15
N THR A 136 10.06 -7.20 4.24
CA THR A 136 9.55 -6.54 5.44
C THR A 136 10.58 -5.55 6.00
N GLN A 137 11.84 -5.99 6.09
CA GLN A 137 12.91 -5.20 6.67
C GLN A 137 13.19 -3.97 5.80
N GLU A 138 13.39 -4.19 4.51
CA GLU A 138 13.68 -3.12 3.55
C GLU A 138 12.53 -2.12 3.45
N ALA A 139 11.27 -2.58 3.42
CA ALA A 139 10.09 -1.71 3.42
C ALA A 139 10.08 -0.76 4.62
N VAL A 140 10.49 -1.22 5.80
CA VAL A 140 10.46 -0.40 7.02
C VAL A 140 11.66 0.51 7.11
N GLU A 141 12.84 0.05 6.67
CA GLU A 141 14.00 0.92 6.46
C GLU A 141 13.67 2.05 5.47
N ALA A 142 12.86 1.77 4.45
CA ALA A 142 12.35 2.73 3.48
C ALA A 142 11.21 3.62 4.00
N GLY A 143 10.65 3.34 5.19
CA GLY A 143 9.69 4.23 5.87
C GLY A 143 8.31 3.64 6.17
N ALA A 144 8.04 2.39 5.79
CA ALA A 144 6.77 1.74 6.11
C ALA A 144 6.55 1.65 7.63
N LYS A 145 5.32 1.95 8.07
CA LYS A 145 4.91 1.83 9.47
C LYS A 145 3.98 0.65 9.72
N ARG A 146 3.32 0.14 8.68
CA ARG A 146 2.48 -1.06 8.73
C ARG A 146 2.51 -1.78 7.39
N ILE A 147 2.50 -3.10 7.43
CA ILE A 147 2.46 -3.97 6.26
C ILE A 147 1.37 -5.02 6.50
N PHE A 148 0.41 -5.11 5.58
CA PHE A 148 -0.74 -5.99 5.62
C PHE A 148 -0.59 -7.02 4.51
N TYR A 149 -0.36 -8.26 4.91
CA TYR A 149 -0.14 -9.34 3.97
C TYR A 149 -1.46 -9.94 3.47
N ILE A 150 -1.69 -9.88 2.16
CA ILE A 150 -2.89 -10.43 1.53
C ILE A 150 -2.68 -11.85 1.00
N SER A 151 -1.44 -12.19 0.62
CA SER A 151 -1.08 -13.52 0.17
C SER A 151 0.38 -13.85 0.48
N TYR A 152 0.60 -15.07 0.98
CA TYR A 152 1.91 -15.67 1.21
C TYR A 152 1.71 -17.17 1.46
N ALA A 153 2.72 -17.98 1.13
CA ALA A 153 2.80 -19.37 1.56
C ALA A 153 3.95 -19.51 2.56
N PHE A 154 3.68 -20.23 3.65
CA PHE A 154 4.71 -20.66 4.59
C PHE A 154 4.55 -22.18 4.72
N GLY A 155 4.92 -22.89 3.66
CA GLY A 155 4.81 -24.35 3.53
C GLY A 155 3.76 -24.82 2.50
N ASP A 156 3.79 -26.13 2.21
CA ASP A 156 3.09 -26.84 1.11
C ASP A 156 1.54 -26.75 1.09
N ASP A 157 0.92 -26.06 2.05
CA ASP A 157 -0.54 -25.98 2.15
C ASP A 157 -1.05 -24.63 1.63
N TYR A 158 -1.48 -24.63 0.36
CA TYR A 158 -2.43 -23.65 -0.16
C TYR A 158 -3.80 -23.88 0.51
N GLY A 159 -4.06 -23.22 1.63
CA GLY A 159 -5.38 -23.20 2.25
C GLY A 159 -5.39 -22.81 3.72
N SER A 160 -6.56 -22.35 4.19
CA SER A 160 -6.94 -21.79 5.51
C SER A 160 -6.20 -22.22 6.81
N ALA A 161 -5.45 -23.32 6.81
CA ALA A 161 -4.50 -23.67 7.86
C ALA A 161 -3.27 -22.72 7.91
N SER A 162 -2.90 -22.09 6.78
CA SER A 162 -1.81 -21.12 6.67
C SER A 162 -2.05 -19.87 7.54
N GLN A 163 -3.27 -19.34 7.57
CA GLN A 163 -3.62 -18.14 8.34
C GLN A 163 -3.40 -18.31 9.86
N LYS A 164 -3.65 -19.50 10.42
CA LYS A 164 -3.44 -19.77 11.86
C LYS A 164 -1.96 -19.88 12.23
N ARG A 165 -1.14 -20.52 11.41
CA ARG A 165 0.32 -20.62 11.65
C ARG A 165 1.02 -19.30 11.37
N ALA A 166 0.59 -18.60 10.34
CA ALA A 166 1.11 -17.29 9.99
C ALA A 166 0.83 -16.24 11.06
N LYS A 167 -0.34 -16.25 11.70
CA LYS A 167 -0.60 -15.40 12.87
C LYS A 167 0.42 -15.58 13.99
N LYS A 168 0.95 -16.80 14.19
CA LYS A 168 1.98 -17.11 15.19
C LYS A 168 3.39 -16.66 14.76
N VAL A 169 3.72 -16.81 13.48
CA VAL A 169 4.99 -16.34 12.91
C VAL A 169 5.02 -14.81 12.88
N TYR A 170 3.94 -14.18 12.43
CA TYR A 170 3.74 -12.74 12.37
C TYR A 170 3.79 -12.11 13.77
N ARG A 171 3.08 -12.69 14.75
CA ARG A 171 3.16 -12.24 16.13
C ARG A 171 4.58 -12.34 16.68
N LYS A 172 5.32 -13.42 16.39
CA LYS A 172 6.75 -13.52 16.77
C LYS A 172 7.67 -12.51 16.08
N LEU A 173 7.38 -12.13 14.84
CA LEU A 173 8.15 -11.11 14.12
C LEU A 173 7.86 -9.72 14.67
N ILE A 174 6.59 -9.40 14.94
CA ILE A 174 6.16 -8.15 15.57
C ILE A 174 6.64 -8.04 17.02
N ASP A 175 6.45 -9.07 17.84
CA ASP A 175 6.82 -9.06 19.26
C ASP A 175 8.33 -8.81 19.41
N ARG A 176 9.15 -9.43 18.54
CA ARG A 176 10.61 -9.19 18.51
C ARG A 176 10.99 -7.76 18.10
N TRP A 177 10.12 -7.07 17.35
CA TRP A 177 10.36 -5.72 16.87
C TRP A 177 9.87 -4.62 17.81
N ASN A 178 8.94 -4.94 18.70
CA ASN A 178 8.47 -4.01 19.73
C ASN A 178 9.28 -4.12 21.03
N GLU A 179 10.31 -4.97 21.08
CA GLU A 179 11.20 -5.17 22.23
C GLU A 179 12.51 -4.37 22.14
N ASP A 180 12.77 -3.69 21.01
CA ASP A 180 13.89 -2.74 20.80
C ASP A 180 13.37 -1.28 20.69
#